data_AF-A0A0N4VVF0-F1
#
_entry.id   AF-A0A0N4VVF0-F1
#
_cell.length_a   1.000
_cell.length_b   1.000
_cell.length_c   1.000
_cell.angle_alpha   90.00
_cell.angle_beta   90.00
_cell.angle_gamma   90.00
#
_symmetry.space_group_name_H-M   'P 1'
#
loop_
_entity.id
_entity.type
_entity.pdbx_description
1 polymer ?
#
loop_
_entity_poly.entity_id
_entity_poly.type
_entity_poly.pdbx_seq_one_letter_code
_entity_poly.pdbx_strand_id
1 'polypeptide(L)'
;AHERSITIDQDAIARIDTCQLAANSPIEDFYSAAKCELICCRVDLLTKFSNTAFIEVEIRAVLMSSVHLGLSSNAYLFGVFDGHGGQSCSRHVSVSLFPYICASVLRKHEHTFRKYVSVREALKLAFEMCDEDLCRAALPDNRGQLDRQGIIVTSNEPRLSVMTAASGSCATLAHVRKRNLHVANVGDSAAVLGVVNPNGSVIARQLSRAHCVDNTDEVQRIRASHPTSEIHVLRGGRLLGELYPLRAFGDVRFKWPLDLQKVLITSSFSIVFNDDFDLFR
;
A
#
# COMPACT_ATOMS: atom_id res chain seq x y z
N ALA A 1 -17.35 10.07 -15.31
CA ALA A 1 -16.12 9.27 -15.37
C ALA A 1 -15.19 9.89 -16.41
N HIS A 2 -13.93 10.12 -16.07
CA HIS A 2 -12.93 10.60 -17.03
C HIS A 2 -12.07 9.41 -17.44
N GLU A 3 -12.27 8.92 -18.65
CA GLU A 3 -11.39 7.92 -19.26
C GLU A 3 -10.07 8.57 -19.68
N ARG A 4 -8.97 7.85 -19.49
CA ARG A 4 -7.63 8.25 -19.94
C ARG A 4 -6.96 7.08 -20.63
N SER A 5 -6.45 7.32 -21.84
CA SER A 5 -5.68 6.36 -22.62
C SER A 5 -4.26 6.87 -22.83
N ILE A 6 -3.27 6.00 -22.62
CA ILE A 6 -1.86 6.28 -22.83
C ILE A 6 -1.29 5.18 -23.73
N THR A 7 -0.81 5.58 -24.92
CA THR A 7 -0.01 4.71 -25.78
C THR A 7 1.44 4.73 -25.29
N ILE A 8 2.01 3.56 -25.05
CA ILE A 8 3.41 3.42 -24.61
C ILE A 8 4.30 3.05 -25.81
N ASP A 9 3.85 2.10 -26.65
CA ASP A 9 4.57 1.56 -27.82
C ASP A 9 6.07 1.32 -27.58
N GLN A 10 6.40 0.86 -26.37
CA GLN A 10 7.75 0.52 -25.91
C GLN A 10 7.68 -0.84 -25.20
N ASP A 11 8.65 -1.70 -25.51
CA ASP A 11 8.79 -3.04 -24.93
C ASP A 11 7.54 -3.94 -25.12
N ALA A 12 6.90 -4.35 -24.02
CA ALA A 12 5.83 -5.35 -24.00
C ALA A 12 4.44 -4.74 -23.77
N ILE A 13 4.33 -3.42 -23.66
CA ILE A 13 3.08 -2.72 -23.36
C ILE A 13 2.77 -1.76 -24.50
N ALA A 14 1.67 -2.02 -25.20
CA ALA A 14 1.23 -1.15 -26.28
C ALA A 14 0.44 0.07 -25.75
N ARG A 15 -0.51 -0.19 -24.84
CA ARG A 15 -1.49 0.82 -24.37
C ARG A 15 -1.94 0.53 -22.94
N ILE A 16 -2.33 1.58 -22.24
CA ILE A 16 -3.04 1.51 -20.96
C ILE A 16 -4.26 2.42 -21.06
N ASP A 17 -5.41 1.90 -20.65
CA ASP A 17 -6.64 2.65 -20.50
C ASP A 17 -7.08 2.60 -19.04
N THR A 18 -7.51 3.74 -18.50
CA THR A 18 -7.97 3.87 -17.11
C THR A 18 -9.24 4.68 -17.08
N CYS A 19 -10.16 4.30 -16.20
CA CYS A 19 -11.42 4.99 -15.99
C CYS A 19 -11.84 4.79 -14.54
N GLN A 20 -12.51 5.79 -13.97
CA GLN A 20 -12.97 5.75 -12.59
C GLN A 20 -14.34 6.40 -12.45
N LEU A 21 -15.20 5.77 -11.66
CA LEU A 21 -16.54 6.23 -11.34
C LEU A 21 -16.69 6.27 -9.82
N ALA A 22 -17.01 7.45 -9.28
CA ALA A 22 -17.15 7.62 -7.83
C ALA A 22 -18.50 7.08 -7.34
N ALA A 23 -18.47 6.21 -6.34
CA ALA A 23 -19.64 5.84 -5.54
C ALA A 23 -19.74 6.65 -4.24
N ASN A 24 -18.60 7.05 -3.68
CA ASN A 24 -18.48 7.82 -2.45
C ASN A 24 -18.10 9.28 -2.74
N SER A 25 -18.38 10.18 -1.78
CA SER A 25 -17.96 11.59 -1.83
C SER A 25 -17.31 11.99 -0.50
N PRO A 26 -15.96 12.09 -0.43
CA PRO A 26 -15.00 11.92 -1.52
C PRO A 26 -14.90 10.47 -2.02
N ILE A 27 -14.40 10.29 -3.24
CA ILE A 27 -14.06 8.96 -3.76
C ILE A 27 -12.91 8.37 -2.92
N GLU A 28 -13.00 7.08 -2.61
CA GLU A 28 -11.99 6.40 -1.78
C GLU A 28 -11.02 5.55 -2.63
N ASP A 29 -11.37 5.28 -3.88
CA ASP A 29 -10.52 4.53 -4.81
C ASP A 29 -9.47 5.42 -5.47
N PHE A 30 -8.29 4.86 -5.72
CA PHE A 30 -7.21 5.50 -6.48
C PHE A 30 -6.56 4.51 -7.44
N TYR A 31 -5.87 5.04 -8.45
CA TYR A 31 -5.01 4.27 -9.34
C TYR A 31 -3.74 5.03 -9.64
N SER A 32 -2.65 4.30 -9.89
CA SER A 32 -1.35 4.87 -10.24
C SER A 32 -0.66 4.04 -11.31
N ALA A 33 0.09 4.72 -12.18
CA ALA A 33 0.91 4.12 -13.21
C ALA A 33 2.25 4.85 -13.29
N ALA A 34 3.36 4.11 -13.34
CA ALA A 34 4.69 4.69 -13.47
C ALA A 34 5.64 3.76 -14.22
N LYS A 35 6.66 4.35 -14.86
CA LYS A 35 7.82 3.62 -15.36
C LYS A 35 8.97 3.85 -14.39
N CYS A 36 9.58 2.76 -13.92
CA CYS A 36 10.78 2.80 -13.09
C CYS A 36 11.98 3.09 -14.00
N GLU A 37 12.17 4.37 -14.31
CA GLU A 37 13.37 4.92 -14.93
C GLU A 37 14.31 5.45 -13.85
N LEU A 38 15.63 5.50 -14.14
CA LEU A 38 16.75 5.91 -13.27
C LEU A 38 16.31 6.50 -11.91
N ILE A 39 16.54 5.76 -10.82
CA ILE A 39 16.62 6.44 -9.53
C ILE A 39 17.98 7.15 -9.51
N CYS A 40 17.98 8.43 -9.91
CA CYS A 40 19.06 9.31 -9.49
C CYS A 40 18.83 9.52 -7.99
N CYS A 41 19.43 8.67 -7.15
CA CYS A 41 19.47 8.89 -5.72
C CYS A 41 20.30 10.16 -5.48
N ARG A 42 19.70 11.34 -5.67
CA ARG A 42 20.25 12.56 -5.13
C ARG A 42 19.88 12.58 -3.66
N VAL A 43 20.66 11.84 -2.87
CA VAL A 43 20.66 11.97 -1.42
C VAL A 43 21.39 13.27 -1.11
N ASP A 44 20.69 14.39 -1.29
CA ASP A 44 21.20 15.68 -0.85
C ASP A 44 21.03 15.74 0.67
N LEU A 45 22.16 15.71 1.38
CA LEU A 45 22.26 15.95 2.81
C LEU A 45 22.10 17.47 3.08
N LEU A 46 21.01 18.10 2.61
CA LEU A 46 20.80 19.54 2.79
C LEU A 46 19.31 19.88 2.90
N THR A 47 18.92 20.28 4.11
CA THR A 47 17.74 21.09 4.40
C THR A 47 17.58 22.23 3.38
N LYS A 48 16.47 22.25 2.63
CA LYS A 48 15.84 23.49 2.14
C LYS A 48 14.40 23.27 1.66
N PHE A 49 13.49 23.99 2.31
CA PHE A 49 12.09 24.13 1.95
C PHE A 49 11.89 24.69 0.53
N SER A 50 10.92 24.14 -0.21
CA SER A 50 10.14 24.94 -1.17
C SER A 50 8.71 24.39 -1.32
N ASN A 51 7.75 25.31 -1.39
CA ASN A 51 6.32 25.07 -1.44
C ASN A 51 5.89 24.40 -2.75
N THR A 52 5.88 23.07 -2.81
CA THR A 52 4.98 22.29 -3.69
C THR A 52 4.83 20.88 -3.13
N ALA A 53 3.62 20.34 -3.22
CA ALA A 53 3.24 19.05 -2.64
C ALA A 53 3.97 17.87 -3.31
N PHE A 54 5.12 17.50 -2.76
CA PHE A 54 5.75 16.19 -2.96
C PHE A 54 6.09 15.66 -1.57
N ILE A 55 5.46 14.56 -1.17
CA ILE A 55 5.87 13.81 0.02
C ILE A 55 7.16 13.10 -0.37
N GLU A 56 8.29 13.68 0.04
CA GLU A 56 9.57 13.02 0.00
C GLU A 56 9.53 11.91 1.07
N VAL A 57 9.27 10.67 0.64
CA VAL A 57 9.45 9.50 1.50
C VAL A 57 10.96 9.37 1.71
N GLU A 58 11.45 9.75 2.89
CA GLU A 58 12.85 9.59 3.29
C GLU A 58 13.18 8.10 3.41
N ILE A 59 13.54 7.47 2.28
CA ILE A 59 14.10 6.13 2.27
C ILE A 59 15.51 6.25 2.89
N ARG A 60 15.64 5.97 4.19
CA ARG A 60 16.95 5.86 4.87
C ARG A 60 17.76 4.69 4.31
N ALA A 61 18.40 4.91 3.17
CA ALA A 61 19.43 4.06 2.62
C ALA A 61 20.80 4.63 2.98
N VAL A 62 21.43 4.08 4.01
CA VAL A 62 22.85 4.30 4.29
C VAL A 62 23.65 3.63 3.17
N LEU A 63 24.32 4.42 2.34
CA LEU A 63 25.52 3.97 1.64
C LEU A 63 26.49 5.10 1.36
N MET A 64 27.76 4.78 1.62
CA MET A 64 28.88 5.68 1.58
C MET A 64 29.36 5.94 0.15
N SER A 65 29.77 7.18 -0.08
CA SER A 65 30.57 7.68 -1.21
C SER A 65 29.90 7.82 -2.57
N SER A 66 30.17 8.99 -3.16
CA SER A 66 29.67 9.51 -4.42
C SER A 66 29.90 8.57 -5.61
N VAL A 67 28.90 7.77 -5.97
CA VAL A 67 28.84 7.08 -7.25
C VAL A 67 27.48 7.35 -7.89
N HIS A 68 27.48 7.96 -9.08
CA HIS A 68 26.30 8.02 -9.95
C HIS A 68 25.97 6.60 -10.43
N LEU A 69 25.23 5.86 -9.60
CA LEU A 69 24.71 4.54 -9.93
C LEU A 69 23.38 4.75 -10.66
N GLY A 70 23.45 4.83 -11.99
CA GLY A 70 22.29 4.84 -12.88
C GLY A 70 21.55 3.50 -12.84
N LEU A 71 20.82 3.25 -11.75
CA LEU A 71 20.10 2.01 -11.52
C LEU A 71 18.65 2.21 -11.98
N SER A 72 18.33 1.61 -13.12
CA SER A 72 16.97 1.55 -13.66
C SER A 72 16.53 0.09 -13.75
N SER A 73 15.34 -0.23 -13.24
CA SER A 73 14.76 -1.54 -13.47
C SER A 73 14.12 -1.68 -14.86
N ASN A 74 13.80 -0.55 -15.53
CA ASN A 74 12.98 -0.49 -16.75
C ASN A 74 11.66 -1.29 -16.61
N ALA A 75 11.13 -1.35 -15.39
CA ALA A 75 9.84 -1.97 -15.12
C ALA A 75 8.73 -0.92 -15.16
N TYR A 76 7.54 -1.34 -15.57
CA TYR A 76 6.31 -0.58 -15.45
C TYR A 76 5.54 -1.07 -14.22
N LEU A 77 4.99 -0.13 -13.46
CA LEU A 77 4.21 -0.36 -12.25
C LEU A 77 2.81 0.19 -12.47
N PHE A 78 1.80 -0.64 -12.20
CA PHE A 78 0.39 -0.26 -12.24
C PHE A 78 -0.26 -0.70 -10.95
N GLY A 79 -1.01 0.19 -10.31
CA GLY A 79 -1.66 -0.06 -9.04
C GLY A 79 -3.10 0.42 -9.05
N VAL A 80 -3.99 -0.36 -8.45
CA VAL A 80 -5.33 0.04 -8.04
C VAL A 80 -5.44 -0.10 -6.53
N PHE A 81 -6.08 0.88 -5.90
CA PHE A 81 -6.13 1.04 -4.45
C PHE A 81 -7.58 1.32 -4.07
N ASP A 82 -8.25 0.34 -3.49
CA ASP A 82 -9.62 0.46 -2.98
C ASP A 82 -9.54 0.88 -1.51
N GLY A 83 -10.06 2.07 -1.21
CA GLY A 83 -9.95 2.69 0.10
C GLY A 83 -11.23 2.52 0.92
N HIS A 84 -11.08 2.45 2.24
CA HIS A 84 -12.22 2.37 3.15
C HIS A 84 -11.95 3.11 4.46
N GLY A 85 -13.02 3.57 5.12
CA GLY A 85 -12.90 4.41 6.30
C GLY A 85 -12.32 5.80 6.00
N GLY A 86 -12.48 6.27 4.76
CA GLY A 86 -11.92 7.50 4.23
C GLY A 86 -10.88 7.27 3.13
N GLN A 87 -10.72 8.27 2.25
CA GLN A 87 -9.80 8.23 1.11
C GLN A 87 -8.31 8.36 1.46
N SER A 88 -7.96 8.63 2.71
CA SER A 88 -6.61 9.10 3.07
C SER A 88 -5.55 8.03 2.89
N CYS A 89 -5.81 6.80 3.36
CA CYS A 89 -4.88 5.67 3.24
C CYS A 89 -4.62 5.32 1.78
N SER A 90 -5.68 5.08 0.99
CA SER A 90 -5.58 4.74 -0.42
C SER A 90 -4.89 5.83 -1.24
N ARG A 91 -5.20 7.11 -0.96
CA ARG A 91 -4.50 8.24 -1.56
C ARG A 91 -3.00 8.21 -1.24
N HIS A 92 -2.62 8.00 0.01
CA HIS A 92 -1.21 7.94 0.40
C HIS A 92 -0.49 6.75 -0.24
N VAL A 93 -1.05 5.54 -0.15
CA VAL A 93 -0.43 4.33 -0.70
C VAL A 93 -0.28 4.44 -2.22
N SER A 94 -1.24 5.08 -2.90
CA SER A 94 -1.18 5.29 -4.36
C SER A 94 0.03 6.09 -4.83
N VAL A 95 0.59 6.97 -3.98
CA VAL A 95 1.77 7.79 -4.31
C VAL A 95 3.06 7.26 -3.68
N SER A 96 2.97 6.63 -2.51
CA SER A 96 4.14 6.21 -1.74
C SER A 96 4.68 4.83 -2.10
N LEU A 97 3.82 3.89 -2.52
CA LEU A 97 4.21 2.48 -2.66
C LEU A 97 5.27 2.23 -3.75
N PHE A 98 5.18 2.96 -4.87
CA PHE A 98 6.09 2.76 -6.01
C PHE A 98 7.56 3.06 -5.67
N PRO A 99 7.90 4.15 -4.97
CA PRO A 99 9.23 4.37 -4.41
C PRO A 99 9.81 3.18 -3.63
N TYR A 100 9.04 2.55 -2.72
CA TYR A 100 9.50 1.37 -1.98
C TYR A 100 9.79 0.19 -2.91
N ILE A 101 8.97 -0.02 -3.93
CA ILE A 101 9.18 -1.09 -4.93
C ILE A 101 10.46 -0.83 -5.70
N CYS A 102 10.65 0.39 -6.20
CA CYS A 102 11.85 0.78 -6.93
C CYS A 102 13.10 0.53 -6.07
N ALA A 103 13.14 1.05 -4.83
CA ALA A 103 14.25 0.85 -3.91
C ALA A 103 14.52 -0.64 -3.59
N SER A 104 13.46 -1.43 -3.38
CA SER A 104 13.58 -2.86 -3.06
C SER A 104 14.10 -3.70 -4.24
N VAL A 105 13.77 -3.31 -5.47
CA VAL A 105 14.24 -3.99 -6.69
C VAL A 105 15.65 -3.54 -7.09
N LEU A 106 16.07 -2.31 -6.77
CA LEU A 106 17.39 -1.77 -7.09
C LEU A 106 18.55 -2.39 -6.30
N ARG A 107 18.30 -2.93 -5.09
CA ARG A 107 19.31 -3.65 -4.28
C ARG A 107 20.00 -4.82 -5.01
N LYS A 108 19.52 -5.20 -6.20
CA LYS A 108 20.19 -6.16 -7.11
C LYS A 108 21.49 -5.67 -7.74
N HIS A 109 21.75 -4.36 -7.76
CA HIS A 109 22.89 -3.81 -8.52
C HIS A 109 24.10 -3.40 -7.67
N GLU A 110 24.04 -3.58 -6.35
CA GLU A 110 25.15 -3.28 -5.48
C GLU A 110 25.96 -4.56 -5.21
N HIS A 111 27.20 -4.58 -5.69
CA HIS A 111 28.03 -5.78 -5.80
C HIS A 111 28.63 -6.29 -4.48
N THR A 112 28.12 -5.87 -3.32
CA THR A 112 28.74 -6.22 -2.05
C THR A 112 27.67 -6.42 -0.97
N PHE A 113 27.49 -7.68 -0.56
CA PHE A 113 26.69 -8.11 0.60
C PHE A 113 25.15 -7.98 0.53
N ARG A 114 24.48 -8.95 -0.10
CA ARG A 114 23.45 -9.85 0.49
C ARG A 114 22.60 -10.52 -0.61
N LYS A 115 22.43 -11.84 -0.48
CA LYS A 115 21.40 -12.75 -1.05
C LYS A 115 20.47 -12.14 -2.12
N TYR A 116 20.53 -12.66 -3.35
CA TYR A 116 19.59 -12.34 -4.43
C TYR A 116 18.13 -12.27 -3.91
N VAL A 117 17.57 -11.06 -3.83
CA VAL A 117 16.16 -10.87 -3.49
C VAL A 117 15.36 -11.04 -4.80
N SER A 118 14.48 -12.04 -4.85
CA SER A 118 13.60 -12.25 -6.02
C SER A 118 12.65 -11.05 -6.19
N VAL A 119 12.05 -10.85 -7.37
CA VAL A 119 11.05 -9.75 -7.52
C VAL A 119 9.89 -9.94 -6.55
N ARG A 120 9.50 -11.19 -6.28
CA ARG A 120 8.50 -11.54 -5.27
C ARG A 120 8.89 -11.01 -3.89
N GLU A 121 10.10 -11.29 -3.43
CA GLU A 121 10.58 -10.83 -2.12
C GLU A 121 10.73 -9.31 -2.06
N ALA A 122 11.16 -8.67 -3.16
CA ALA A 122 11.27 -7.21 -3.25
C ALA A 122 9.89 -6.54 -3.18
N LEU A 123 8.88 -7.07 -3.87
CA LEU A 123 7.51 -6.57 -3.80
C LEU A 123 6.93 -6.78 -2.39
N LYS A 124 7.14 -7.95 -1.79
CA LYS A 124 6.70 -8.23 -0.42
C LYS A 124 7.30 -7.22 0.57
N LEU A 125 8.62 -7.05 0.53
CA LEU A 125 9.34 -6.10 1.38
C LEU A 125 8.84 -4.66 1.18
N ALA A 126 8.59 -4.25 -0.07
CA ALA A 126 8.10 -2.91 -0.36
C ALA A 126 6.72 -2.64 0.24
N PHE A 127 5.80 -3.61 0.18
CA PHE A 127 4.48 -3.50 0.80
C PHE A 127 4.59 -3.45 2.33
N GLU A 128 5.39 -4.33 2.93
CA GLU A 128 5.60 -4.38 4.39
C GLU A 128 6.23 -3.07 4.90
N MET A 129 7.29 -2.57 4.24
CA MET A 129 7.94 -1.31 4.62
C MET A 129 7.02 -0.11 4.45
N CYS A 130 6.27 -0.04 3.35
CA CYS A 130 5.35 1.08 3.11
C CYS A 130 4.23 1.13 4.17
N ASP A 131 3.69 -0.01 4.58
CA ASP A 131 2.67 -0.07 5.64
C ASP A 131 3.26 0.24 7.01
N GLU A 132 4.44 -0.29 7.32
CA GLU A 132 5.13 -0.02 8.59
C GLU A 132 5.45 1.48 8.74
N ASP A 133 5.98 2.11 7.69
CA ASP A 133 6.28 3.55 7.67
C ASP A 133 4.99 4.38 7.78
N LEU A 134 3.92 3.99 7.08
CA LEU A 134 2.60 4.62 7.18
C LEU A 134 2.05 4.57 8.62
N CYS A 135 2.11 3.41 9.27
CA CYS A 135 1.66 3.26 10.65
C CYS A 135 2.57 4.04 11.61
N ARG A 136 3.90 3.94 11.47
CA ARG A 136 4.84 4.59 12.38
C ARG A 136 4.75 6.12 12.31
N ALA A 137 4.56 6.67 11.11
CA ALA A 137 4.43 8.11 10.89
C ALA A 137 3.18 8.73 11.55
N ALA A 138 2.22 7.90 11.99
CA ALA A 138 1.02 8.31 12.71
C ALA A 138 1.15 8.21 14.25
N LEU A 139 2.29 7.72 14.78
CA LEU A 139 2.50 7.62 16.22
C LEU A 139 2.72 9.01 16.85
N PRO A 140 2.37 9.18 18.14
CA PRO A 140 2.70 10.40 18.87
C PRO A 140 4.21 10.62 18.91
N ASP A 141 4.62 11.89 18.88
CA ASP A 141 6.03 12.22 19.04
C ASP A 141 6.53 12.13 20.48
N ASN A 142 7.80 12.48 20.69
CA ASN A 142 8.44 12.54 22.00
C ASN A 142 7.76 13.50 23.00
N ARG A 143 6.84 14.35 22.53
CA ARG A 143 6.02 15.27 23.34
C ARG A 143 4.56 14.80 23.46
N GLY A 144 4.23 13.62 22.92
CA GLY A 144 2.88 13.06 22.88
C GLY A 144 1.95 13.73 21.86
N GLN A 145 2.46 14.55 20.94
CA GLN A 145 1.64 15.26 19.96
C GLN A 145 1.43 14.44 18.69
N LEU A 146 0.22 14.54 18.14
CA LEU A 146 -0.23 13.85 16.94
C LEU A 146 -0.51 14.86 15.84
N ASP A 147 -0.15 14.53 14.61
CA ASP A 147 -0.70 15.24 13.46
C ASP A 147 -2.09 14.70 13.15
N ARG A 148 -3.12 15.55 13.32
CA ARG A 148 -4.52 15.16 13.13
C ARG A 148 -5.09 15.64 11.80
N GLN A 149 -4.52 16.68 11.22
CA GLN A 149 -5.01 17.31 9.99
C GLN A 149 -4.00 17.26 8.83
N GLY A 150 -2.82 16.65 9.02
CA GLY A 150 -1.73 16.74 8.04
C GLY A 150 -1.08 18.13 8.01
N ILE A 151 -1.17 18.87 9.12
CA ILE A 151 -0.76 20.29 9.22
C ILE A 151 0.57 20.44 9.98
N ILE A 152 0.94 19.48 10.83
CA ILE A 152 2.10 19.62 11.73
C ILE A 152 3.38 19.23 11.01
N VAL A 153 3.92 20.17 10.22
CA VAL A 153 5.27 20.12 9.63
C VAL A 153 6.26 20.76 10.61
N THR A 154 6.41 20.22 11.83
CA THR A 154 7.29 20.82 12.85
C THR A 154 8.44 19.92 13.32
N SER A 155 8.71 18.82 12.63
CA SER A 155 9.87 17.96 12.92
C SER A 155 10.56 17.51 11.64
N ASN A 156 11.88 17.29 11.73
CA ASN A 156 12.74 16.71 10.69
C ASN A 156 12.38 15.24 10.32
N GLU A 157 11.16 14.79 10.63
CA GLU A 157 10.67 13.43 10.38
C GLU A 157 9.31 13.55 9.68
N PRO A 158 9.06 12.81 8.58
CA PRO A 158 7.81 12.87 7.84
C PRO A 158 6.66 12.39 8.72
N ARG A 159 5.69 13.27 8.98
CA ARG A 159 4.48 12.94 9.74
C ARG A 159 3.30 12.70 8.83
N LEU A 160 2.49 11.73 9.22
CA LEU A 160 1.23 11.44 8.56
C LEU A 160 0.09 11.73 9.52
N SER A 161 -1.04 12.19 8.98
CA SER A 161 -2.25 12.31 9.79
C SER A 161 -2.60 10.94 10.38
N VAL A 162 -2.97 10.91 11.66
CA VAL A 162 -3.54 9.73 12.32
C VAL A 162 -4.71 9.15 11.52
N MET A 163 -5.47 10.01 10.83
CA MET A 163 -6.60 9.59 9.98
C MET A 163 -6.16 8.76 8.78
N THR A 164 -4.94 8.99 8.26
CA THR A 164 -4.39 8.18 7.17
C THR A 164 -4.05 6.77 7.62
N ALA A 165 -3.54 6.60 8.84
CA ALA A 165 -3.27 5.27 9.38
C ALA A 165 -4.52 4.56 9.90
N ALA A 166 -5.53 5.33 10.36
CA ALA A 166 -6.81 4.81 10.83
C ALA A 166 -7.72 4.32 9.70
N SER A 167 -7.71 5.01 8.55
CA SER A 167 -8.33 4.50 7.31
C SER A 167 -7.53 3.34 6.72
N GLY A 168 -8.14 2.60 5.80
CA GLY A 168 -7.52 1.45 5.17
C GLY A 168 -7.51 1.50 3.66
N SER A 169 -6.67 0.65 3.07
CA SER A 169 -6.60 0.49 1.62
C SER A 169 -6.22 -0.93 1.23
N CYS A 170 -6.99 -1.54 0.34
CA CYS A 170 -6.54 -2.63 -0.50
C CYS A 170 -5.53 -2.09 -1.53
N ALA A 171 -4.69 -2.98 -2.08
CA ALA A 171 -3.74 -2.63 -3.13
C ALA A 171 -3.47 -3.85 -4.02
N THR A 172 -3.80 -3.71 -5.31
CA THR A 172 -3.40 -4.68 -6.33
C THR A 172 -2.43 -4.01 -7.28
N LEU A 173 -1.22 -4.58 -7.38
CA LEU A 173 -0.13 -4.05 -8.19
C LEU A 173 0.30 -5.05 -9.26
N ALA A 174 0.42 -4.59 -10.50
CA ALA A 174 1.13 -5.26 -11.58
C ALA A 174 2.51 -4.63 -11.80
N HIS A 175 3.56 -5.46 -11.71
CA HIS A 175 4.92 -5.12 -12.10
C HIS A 175 5.25 -5.83 -13.42
N VAL A 176 5.48 -5.07 -14.49
CA VAL A 176 5.79 -5.57 -15.83
C VAL A 176 7.21 -5.19 -16.21
N ARG A 177 8.06 -6.17 -16.50
CA ARG A 177 9.43 -5.94 -16.98
C ARG A 177 9.73 -6.84 -18.16
N LYS A 178 9.91 -6.24 -19.34
CA LYS A 178 9.97 -6.98 -20.61
C LYS A 178 8.75 -7.92 -20.69
N ARG A 179 8.98 -9.23 -20.86
CA ARG A 179 7.91 -10.24 -20.93
C ARG A 179 7.48 -10.83 -19.58
N ASN A 180 8.01 -10.32 -18.46
CA ASN A 180 7.67 -10.82 -17.12
C ASN A 180 6.59 -9.95 -16.49
N LEU A 181 5.50 -10.57 -16.07
CA LEU A 181 4.43 -9.96 -15.29
C LEU A 181 4.42 -10.59 -13.89
N HIS A 182 4.48 -9.74 -12.87
CA HIS A 182 4.28 -10.12 -11.47
C HIS A 182 3.09 -9.34 -10.92
N VAL A 183 2.22 -10.02 -10.17
CA VAL A 183 1.10 -9.40 -9.48
C VAL A 183 1.31 -9.54 -7.98
N ALA A 184 1.27 -8.43 -7.25
CA ALA A 184 1.20 -8.39 -5.80
C ALA A 184 -0.19 -7.90 -5.39
N ASN A 185 -0.82 -8.58 -4.43
CA ASN A 185 -2.17 -8.25 -3.98
C ASN A 185 -2.22 -8.17 -2.46
N VAL A 186 -2.91 -7.17 -1.94
CA VAL A 186 -3.35 -7.00 -0.54
C VAL A 186 -4.81 -6.56 -0.61
N GLY A 187 -5.69 -7.25 0.12
CA GLY A 187 -7.13 -7.03 0.00
C GLY A 187 -7.84 -7.87 -1.06
N ASP A 188 -9.00 -7.39 -1.46
CA ASP A 188 -10.03 -8.09 -2.25
C ASP A 188 -10.18 -7.55 -3.69
N SER A 189 -9.43 -6.52 -4.05
CA SER A 189 -9.22 -6.12 -5.45
C SER A 189 -8.60 -7.26 -6.29
N ALA A 190 -8.80 -7.20 -7.61
CA ALA A 190 -8.46 -8.30 -8.52
C ALA A 190 -7.61 -7.85 -9.72
N ALA A 191 -6.62 -8.67 -10.09
CA ALA A 191 -5.94 -8.60 -11.37
C ALA A 191 -6.37 -9.78 -12.24
N VAL A 192 -6.75 -9.52 -13.49
CA VAL A 192 -7.23 -10.53 -14.45
C VAL A 192 -6.50 -10.35 -15.77
N LEU A 193 -5.99 -11.45 -16.32
CA LEU A 193 -5.36 -11.49 -17.63
C LEU A 193 -6.37 -11.97 -18.68
N GLY A 194 -6.68 -11.14 -19.65
CA GLY A 194 -7.38 -11.58 -20.87
C GLY A 194 -6.40 -12.24 -21.84
N VAL A 195 -6.67 -13.50 -22.22
CA VAL A 195 -5.87 -14.26 -23.19
C VAL A 195 -6.70 -14.46 -24.44
N VAL A 196 -6.21 -13.93 -25.57
CA VAL A 196 -6.84 -14.11 -26.88
C VAL A 196 -6.31 -15.40 -27.52
N ASN A 197 -7.20 -16.33 -27.81
CA ASN A 197 -6.88 -17.59 -28.49
C ASN A 197 -6.73 -17.37 -30.02
N PRO A 198 -6.07 -18.29 -30.75
CA PRO A 198 -5.95 -18.20 -32.21
C PRO A 198 -7.28 -18.12 -32.97
N ASN A 199 -8.37 -18.63 -32.38
CA ASN A 199 -9.73 -18.56 -32.95
C ASN A 199 -10.47 -17.24 -32.63
N GLY A 200 -9.80 -16.28 -31.99
CA GLY A 200 -10.37 -14.98 -31.60
C GLY A 200 -11.16 -14.97 -30.29
N SER A 201 -11.41 -16.12 -29.66
CA SER A 201 -12.05 -16.16 -28.33
C SER A 201 -11.13 -15.61 -27.24
N VAL A 202 -11.72 -14.99 -26.20
CA VAL A 202 -10.98 -14.43 -25.07
C VAL A 202 -11.29 -15.22 -23.80
N ILE A 203 -10.24 -15.66 -23.10
CA ILE A 203 -10.34 -16.32 -21.79
C ILE A 203 -9.85 -15.35 -20.71
N ALA A 204 -10.62 -15.21 -19.63
CA ALA A 204 -10.21 -14.47 -18.44
C ALA A 204 -9.46 -15.40 -17.48
N ARG A 205 -8.22 -15.06 -17.13
CA ARG A 205 -7.41 -15.78 -16.14
C ARG A 205 -7.12 -14.88 -14.96
N GLN A 206 -7.74 -15.16 -13.82
CA GLN A 206 -7.49 -14.45 -12.58
C GLN A 206 -6.05 -14.66 -12.10
N LEU A 207 -5.33 -13.56 -11.80
CA LEU A 207 -3.93 -13.56 -11.39
C LEU A 207 -3.73 -13.32 -9.88
N SER A 208 -4.75 -12.83 -9.17
CA SER A 208 -4.75 -12.64 -7.73
C SER A 208 -5.92 -13.36 -7.06
N ARG A 209 -5.72 -13.86 -5.84
CA ARG A 209 -6.82 -14.36 -5.00
C ARG A 209 -7.27 -13.23 -4.08
N ALA A 210 -8.59 -13.03 -3.96
CA ALA A 210 -9.14 -12.09 -3.00
C ALA A 210 -8.75 -12.51 -1.58
N HIS A 211 -8.38 -11.54 -0.74
CA HIS A 211 -8.16 -11.77 0.68
C HIS A 211 -9.43 -11.45 1.46
N CYS A 212 -10.44 -12.29 1.33
CA CYS A 212 -11.73 -12.20 2.04
C CYS A 212 -12.09 -13.57 2.64
N VAL A 213 -13.21 -13.65 3.36
CA VAL A 213 -13.65 -14.89 4.02
C VAL A 213 -14.00 -16.04 3.08
N ASP A 214 -14.28 -15.75 1.80
CA ASP A 214 -14.52 -16.79 0.79
C ASP A 214 -13.23 -17.53 0.40
N ASN A 215 -12.06 -16.94 0.71
CA ASN A 215 -10.77 -17.57 0.51
C ASN A 215 -10.42 -18.44 1.73
N THR A 216 -10.64 -19.75 1.60
CA THR A 216 -10.37 -20.72 2.68
C THR A 216 -8.92 -20.69 3.19
N ASP A 217 -7.93 -20.37 2.34
CA ASP A 217 -6.53 -20.24 2.75
C ASP A 217 -6.35 -19.07 3.74
N GLU A 218 -7.05 -17.95 3.52
CA GLU A 218 -7.01 -16.79 4.41
C GLU A 218 -7.72 -17.04 5.74
N VAL A 219 -8.87 -17.73 5.69
CA VAL A 219 -9.60 -18.13 6.90
C VAL A 219 -8.73 -19.04 7.77
N GLN A 220 -8.08 -20.03 7.17
CA GLN A 220 -7.17 -20.93 7.87
C GLN A 220 -5.96 -20.18 8.43
N ARG A 221 -5.33 -19.31 7.63
CA ARG A 221 -4.20 -18.48 8.07
C ARG A 221 -4.56 -17.64 9.30
N ILE A 222 -5.71 -16.96 9.28
CA ILE A 222 -6.15 -16.13 10.41
C ILE A 222 -6.42 -17.01 11.63
N ARG A 223 -7.23 -18.06 11.51
CA ARG A 223 -7.52 -18.95 12.65
C ARG A 223 -6.26 -19.56 13.26
N ALA A 224 -5.26 -19.91 12.44
CA ALA A 224 -3.99 -20.45 12.91
C ALA A 224 -3.05 -19.40 13.55
N SER A 225 -3.30 -18.11 13.30
CA SER A 225 -2.51 -17.01 13.87
C SER A 225 -3.03 -16.54 15.24
N HIS A 226 -4.11 -17.15 15.73
CA HIS A 226 -4.78 -16.78 16.99
C HIS A 226 -5.00 -18.03 17.87
N PRO A 227 -5.07 -17.88 19.20
CA PRO A 227 -5.47 -18.96 20.10
C PRO A 227 -6.82 -19.57 19.70
N THR A 228 -6.99 -20.88 19.90
CA THR A 228 -8.23 -21.59 19.54
C THR A 228 -9.47 -21.11 20.31
N SER A 229 -9.28 -20.39 21.43
CA SER A 229 -10.35 -19.74 22.18
C SER A 229 -10.93 -18.51 21.47
N GLU A 230 -10.21 -17.88 20.54
CA GLU A 230 -10.63 -16.69 19.81
C GLU A 230 -11.54 -17.04 18.61
N ILE A 231 -12.63 -17.75 18.90
CA ILE A 231 -13.58 -18.24 17.88
C ILE A 231 -14.27 -17.12 17.09
N HIS A 232 -14.26 -15.89 17.63
CA HIS A 232 -14.92 -14.72 17.06
C HIS A 232 -14.01 -13.86 16.17
N VAL A 233 -12.77 -14.32 15.88
CA VAL A 233 -11.85 -13.58 15.00
C VAL A 233 -12.45 -13.29 13.61
N LEU A 234 -13.33 -14.17 13.12
CA LEU A 234 -14.14 -13.94 11.93
C LEU A 234 -15.62 -14.09 12.29
N ARG A 235 -16.41 -13.01 12.15
CA ARG A 235 -17.84 -12.98 12.47
C ARG A 235 -18.59 -12.30 11.33
N GLY A 236 -19.74 -12.85 10.93
CA GLY A 236 -20.58 -12.25 9.88
C GLY A 236 -19.85 -12.07 8.53
N GLY A 237 -18.86 -12.92 8.24
CA GLY A 237 -18.04 -12.80 7.03
C GLY A 237 -16.99 -11.68 7.06
N ARG A 238 -16.66 -11.14 8.24
CA ARG A 238 -15.73 -10.02 8.42
C ARG A 238 -14.73 -10.29 9.56
N LEU A 239 -13.54 -9.72 9.46
CA LEU A 239 -12.54 -9.70 10.54
C LEU A 239 -13.09 -8.90 11.73
N LEU A 240 -13.14 -9.57 12.88
CA LEU A 240 -13.77 -9.09 14.12
C LEU A 240 -15.21 -8.57 13.92
N GLY A 241 -15.92 -9.02 12.88
CA GLY A 241 -17.27 -8.56 12.56
C GLY A 241 -17.34 -7.24 11.79
N GLU A 242 -16.20 -6.59 11.51
CA GLU A 242 -16.17 -5.24 10.97
C GLU A 242 -15.51 -5.14 9.60
N LEU A 243 -14.26 -5.58 9.48
CA LEU A 243 -13.47 -5.37 8.25
C LEU A 243 -13.70 -6.51 7.26
N TYR A 244 -14.09 -6.17 6.02
CA TYR A 244 -14.30 -7.17 4.97
C TYR A 244 -12.99 -7.72 4.39
N PRO A 245 -12.03 -6.89 3.90
CA PRO A 245 -10.75 -7.40 3.47
C PRO A 245 -9.94 -7.91 4.68
N LEU A 246 -9.36 -9.10 4.54
CA LEU A 246 -8.56 -9.78 5.56
C LEU A 246 -7.09 -9.36 5.54
N ARG A 247 -6.70 -8.49 4.60
CA ARG A 247 -5.41 -7.81 4.53
C ARG A 247 -5.62 -6.41 3.96
N ALA A 248 -5.02 -5.40 4.58
CA ALA A 248 -5.08 -4.02 4.10
C ALA A 248 -3.88 -3.21 4.61
N PHE A 249 -3.53 -2.14 3.89
CA PHE A 249 -2.71 -1.05 4.42
C PHE A 249 -3.50 -0.23 5.45
N GLY A 250 -2.80 0.44 6.37
CA GLY A 250 -3.45 1.27 7.38
C GLY A 250 -4.24 0.42 8.37
N ASP A 251 -5.52 0.73 8.61
CA ASP A 251 -6.41 -0.06 9.49
C ASP A 251 -5.79 -0.34 10.87
N VAL A 252 -5.07 0.64 11.44
CA VAL A 252 -4.25 0.43 12.65
C VAL A 252 -5.04 -0.05 13.86
N ARG A 253 -6.37 0.14 13.88
CA ARG A 253 -7.26 -0.45 14.90
C ARG A 253 -7.24 -1.99 14.94
N PHE A 254 -6.82 -2.65 13.86
CA PHE A 254 -6.67 -4.11 13.79
C PHE A 254 -5.20 -4.55 13.97
N LYS A 255 -4.26 -3.60 14.09
CA LYS A 255 -2.81 -3.85 14.14
C LYS A 255 -2.17 -3.44 15.46
N TRP A 256 -2.62 -2.34 16.05
CA TRP A 256 -2.02 -1.77 17.24
C TRP A 256 -2.58 -2.36 18.54
N PRO A 257 -1.79 -2.41 19.61
CA PRO A 257 -2.29 -2.69 20.95
C PRO A 257 -3.29 -1.62 21.41
N LEU A 258 -4.21 -2.01 22.30
CA LEU A 258 -5.32 -1.15 22.76
C LEU A 258 -4.86 0.22 23.29
N ASP A 259 -3.71 0.29 23.98
CA ASP A 259 -3.19 1.55 24.50
C ASP A 259 -2.82 2.55 23.39
N LEU A 260 -2.29 2.06 22.27
CA LEU A 260 -2.04 2.89 21.09
C LEU A 260 -3.33 3.21 20.35
N GLN A 261 -4.36 2.35 20.40
CA GLN A 261 -5.65 2.66 19.80
C GLN A 261 -6.40 3.79 20.52
N LYS A 262 -6.18 4.01 21.82
CA LYS A 262 -6.78 5.14 22.57
C LYS A 262 -6.41 6.51 21.97
N VAL A 263 -5.29 6.58 21.27
CA VAL A 263 -4.85 7.75 20.49
C VAL A 263 -5.88 8.11 19.40
N LEU A 264 -6.54 7.10 18.82
CA LEU A 264 -7.62 7.26 17.84
C LEU A 264 -8.91 7.78 18.50
N ILE A 265 -9.22 7.33 19.72
CA ILE A 265 -10.48 7.63 20.45
C ILE A 265 -10.45 9.01 21.11
N THR A 266 -9.29 9.42 21.64
CA THR A 266 -9.09 10.77 22.25
C THR A 266 -9.06 11.88 21.18
N SER A 267 -9.20 11.50 19.91
CA SER A 267 -9.36 12.36 18.75
C SER A 267 -10.85 12.40 18.41
N SER A 268 -11.55 13.47 18.79
CA SER A 268 -13.00 13.67 18.65
C SER A 268 -13.62 13.04 17.38
N PHE A 269 -14.13 11.81 17.50
CA PHE A 269 -15.00 11.17 16.52
C PHE A 269 -16.03 10.33 17.26
N SER A 270 -17.26 10.83 17.32
CA SER A 270 -18.45 9.99 17.46
C SER A 270 -18.75 9.37 16.10
N ILE A 271 -17.96 8.37 15.69
CA ILE A 271 -18.56 7.30 14.90
C ILE A 271 -19.51 6.61 15.87
N VAL A 272 -20.71 6.22 15.42
CA VAL A 272 -21.66 5.48 16.25
C VAL A 272 -20.95 4.23 16.79
N PHE A 273 -20.39 4.36 17.99
CA PHE A 273 -19.92 3.25 18.79
C PHE A 273 -21.21 2.57 19.21
N ASN A 274 -21.56 1.45 18.58
CA ASN A 274 -22.44 0.53 19.28
C ASN A 274 -21.67 0.08 20.52
N ASP A 275 -22.29 0.29 21.68
CA ASP A 275 -21.80 -0.01 23.03
C ASP A 275 -21.54 -1.51 23.30
N ASP A 276 -21.14 -2.30 22.29
CA ASP A 276 -20.88 -3.74 22.43
C ASP A 276 -19.45 -4.07 22.88
N PHE A 277 -18.74 -3.11 23.49
CA PHE A 277 -17.39 -3.31 24.04
C PHE A 277 -17.36 -4.13 25.36
N ASP A 278 -18.52 -4.48 25.91
CA ASP A 278 -18.63 -5.27 27.15
C ASP A 278 -18.63 -6.79 26.95
N LEU A 279 -18.47 -7.30 25.71
CA LEU A 279 -18.51 -8.77 25.47
C LEU A 279 -17.15 -9.50 25.51
N PHE A 280 -16.05 -8.83 25.88
CA PHE A 280 -14.73 -9.45 26.03
C PHE A 280 -14.10 -9.19 27.41
N ARG A 281 -14.88 -9.45 28.47
CA ARG A 281 -14.37 -9.79 29.81
C ARG A 281 -14.83 -11.17 30.22
#